data_AF-A0A314ZHZ6-F1
#
_entry.id   AF-A0A314ZHZ6-F1
#
_cell.length_a   1.000
_cell.length_b   1.000
_cell.length_c   1.000
_cell.angle_alpha   90.00
_cell.angle_beta   90.00
_cell.angle_gamma   90.00
#
_symmetry.space_group_name_H-M   'P 1'
#
loop_
_entity.id
_entity.type
_entity.pdbx_description
1 polymer ?
#
loop_
_entity_poly.entity_id
_entity_poly.type
_entity_poly.pdbx_seq_one_letter_code
_entity_poly.pdbx_strand_id
1 'polypeptide(L)'
;MRQRVSFSLTLPLTLLLLLCVYESRGGSVRNTEAIAPDISSTVNPQPFLPLLAPSPLTAFTNYSIPKLSGLCTLNFSAAGNMMSVTATDCWASFAPLLADVVCCPQFDATLATLIGQSSKYSRMLALNVTHAKYCLSDVEKILEGQGANENIQKICSIEPETLTGASCPVTEVDTFESTVDSSKLLGACRKVDLVNECCDQVCENAILDAARTIAAIGMPNSKGVNLLPEHSTRIDDCKNIVLRWLASNLDPSSANKVLRGLSNCKVNKGQHKNRKRKEN
;
A
#
# COMPACT_ATOMS: atom_id res chain seq x y z
N MET A 1 28.50 26.03 -12.60
CA MET A 1 29.07 24.67 -12.43
C MET A 1 29.02 24.28 -10.97
N ARG A 2 28.21 23.27 -10.63
CA ARG A 2 28.48 22.12 -9.72
C ARG A 2 27.12 21.53 -9.29
N GLN A 3 26.57 20.68 -10.17
CA GLN A 3 25.41 19.84 -9.85
C GLN A 3 25.81 18.91 -8.69
N ARG A 4 25.10 19.01 -7.56
CA ARG A 4 25.06 17.94 -6.58
C ARG A 4 24.06 16.90 -7.10
N VAL A 5 24.59 15.90 -7.79
CA VAL A 5 23.81 14.70 -8.12
C VAL A 5 23.47 14.00 -6.81
N SER A 6 22.18 13.84 -6.54
CA SER A 6 21.65 13.18 -5.35
C SER A 6 21.99 11.68 -5.41
N PHE A 7 23.11 11.30 -4.79
CA PHE A 7 23.62 9.92 -4.73
C PHE A 7 22.83 9.01 -3.78
N SER A 8 21.86 9.54 -3.03
CA SER A 8 21.13 8.80 -1.98
C SER A 8 20.01 7.91 -2.54
N LEU A 9 19.45 8.26 -3.72
CA LEU A 9 18.26 7.58 -4.28
C LEU A 9 18.58 6.60 -5.42
N THR A 10 19.82 6.62 -5.93
CA THR A 10 20.25 5.74 -7.03
C THR A 10 20.53 4.33 -6.55
N LEU A 11 21.09 4.17 -5.34
CA LEU A 11 21.46 2.89 -4.75
C LEU A 11 20.28 1.91 -4.52
N PRO A 12 19.13 2.32 -3.94
CA PRO A 12 18.00 1.40 -3.74
C PRO A 12 17.34 0.98 -5.05
N LEU A 13 17.31 1.89 -6.05
CA LEU A 13 16.75 1.62 -7.37
C LEU A 13 17.62 0.64 -8.18
N THR A 14 18.94 0.79 -8.13
CA THR A 14 19.88 -0.16 -8.74
C THR A 14 19.82 -1.52 -8.06
N LEU A 15 19.64 -1.57 -6.74
CA LEU A 15 19.53 -2.83 -6.00
C LEU A 15 18.24 -3.59 -6.37
N LEU A 16 17.10 -2.90 -6.47
CA LEU A 16 15.84 -3.51 -6.88
C LEU A 16 15.90 -4.06 -8.32
N LEU A 17 16.52 -3.31 -9.23
CA LEU A 17 16.73 -3.77 -10.62
C LEU A 17 17.70 -4.96 -10.71
N LEU A 18 18.78 -4.95 -9.93
CA LEU A 18 19.70 -6.08 -9.84
C LEU A 18 19.01 -7.33 -9.27
N LEU A 19 18.11 -7.17 -8.29
CA LEU A 19 17.31 -8.28 -7.76
C LEU A 19 16.30 -8.81 -8.78
N CYS A 20 15.58 -7.95 -9.52
CA CYS A 20 14.69 -8.39 -10.61
C CYS A 20 15.46 -9.14 -11.72
N VAL A 21 16.72 -8.77 -12.01
CA VAL A 21 17.55 -9.43 -13.05
C VAL A 21 18.20 -10.72 -12.55
N TYR A 22 18.55 -10.81 -11.25
CA TYR A 22 19.19 -11.99 -10.67
C TYR A 22 18.27 -13.22 -10.65
N GLU A 23 17.00 -13.06 -10.27
CA GLU A 23 16.02 -14.16 -10.21
C GLU A 23 15.54 -14.61 -11.60
N SER A 24 15.47 -13.71 -12.59
CA SER A 24 15.12 -14.06 -13.98
C SER A 24 16.13 -15.01 -14.64
N ARG A 25 17.33 -15.15 -14.05
CA ARG A 25 18.40 -16.07 -14.49
C ARG A 25 18.53 -17.33 -13.61
N GLY A 26 17.43 -17.86 -13.07
CA GLY A 26 17.40 -19.16 -12.41
C GLY A 26 17.91 -20.32 -13.29
N GLY A 27 19.23 -20.48 -13.36
CA GLY A 27 19.96 -21.56 -14.01
C GLY A 27 21.04 -22.06 -13.06
N SER A 28 20.92 -23.33 -12.67
CA SER A 28 21.79 -24.10 -11.77
C SER A 28 23.25 -23.62 -11.72
N VAL A 29 23.67 -23.06 -10.58
CA VAL A 29 25.08 -22.83 -10.29
C VAL A 29 25.61 -24.00 -9.47
N ARG A 30 26.35 -24.86 -10.17
CA ARG A 30 27.26 -25.85 -9.59
C ARG A 30 28.27 -25.15 -8.68
N ASN A 31 28.59 -25.80 -7.56
CA ASN A 31 29.73 -25.49 -6.70
C ASN A 31 30.98 -25.20 -7.53
N THR A 32 31.58 -24.03 -7.37
CA THR A 32 32.99 -23.82 -7.71
C THR A 32 33.58 -22.84 -6.70
N GLU A 33 34.73 -23.26 -6.18
CA GLU A 33 35.42 -22.71 -5.04
C GLU A 33 35.85 -21.24 -5.21
N ALA A 34 35.89 -20.57 -4.07
CA ALA A 34 36.35 -19.21 -3.91
C ALA A 34 37.83 -19.05 -4.30
N ILE A 35 38.13 -18.02 -5.08
CA ILE A 35 39.46 -17.44 -5.20
C ILE A 35 39.31 -15.92 -5.08
N ALA A 36 39.66 -15.40 -3.90
CA ALA A 36 39.74 -13.96 -3.64
C ALA A 36 41.12 -13.43 -4.11
N PRO A 37 41.23 -12.25 -4.72
CA PRO A 37 42.51 -11.59 -4.87
C PRO A 37 42.85 -10.81 -3.60
N ASP A 38 44.03 -11.13 -3.06
CA ASP A 38 44.73 -10.40 -2.01
C ASP A 38 45.08 -8.97 -2.47
N ILE A 39 44.66 -7.95 -1.71
CA ILE A 39 45.24 -6.60 -1.80
C ILE A 39 45.55 -6.14 -0.38
N SER A 40 46.85 -6.09 -0.08
CA SER A 40 47.40 -5.67 1.20
C SER A 40 47.40 -4.13 1.35
N SER A 41 47.05 -3.73 2.57
CA SER A 41 46.89 -2.44 3.24
C SER A 41 47.73 -1.22 2.80
N THR A 42 47.09 -0.04 2.80
CA THR A 42 47.49 1.14 3.63
C THR A 42 46.56 2.33 3.41
N VAL A 43 45.40 2.39 4.09
CA VAL A 43 44.78 3.61 4.65
C VAL A 43 43.76 3.08 5.65
N ASN A 44 43.97 3.33 6.93
CA ASN A 44 43.01 2.99 7.99
C ASN A 44 41.76 3.87 7.79
N PRO A 45 40.61 3.35 7.29
CA PRO A 45 39.39 4.13 7.28
C PRO A 45 38.96 4.20 8.74
N GLN A 46 39.03 5.38 9.31
CA GLN A 46 38.46 5.68 10.62
C GLN A 46 37.08 5.03 10.66
N PRO A 47 36.79 4.13 11.63
CA PRO A 47 35.53 3.39 11.63
C PRO A 47 34.44 4.44 11.61
N PHE A 48 33.58 4.37 10.58
CA PHE A 48 32.31 5.08 10.62
C PHE A 48 31.68 4.67 11.93
N LEU A 49 31.70 5.58 12.90
CA LEU A 49 30.93 5.43 14.12
C LEU A 49 29.55 5.01 13.64
N PRO A 50 28.99 3.90 14.14
CA PRO A 50 27.63 3.57 13.81
C PRO A 50 26.85 4.82 14.16
N LEU A 51 26.31 5.50 13.14
CA LEU A 51 25.16 6.38 13.34
C LEU A 51 24.25 5.51 14.17
N LEU A 52 24.13 5.83 15.45
CA LEU A 52 23.27 5.10 16.35
C LEU A 52 21.97 5.00 15.58
N ALA A 53 21.63 3.80 15.09
CA ALA A 53 20.30 3.55 14.62
C ALA A 53 19.44 4.09 15.75
N PRO A 54 18.55 5.07 15.49
CA PRO A 54 17.77 5.68 16.56
C PRO A 54 17.23 4.53 17.39
N SER A 55 17.52 4.53 18.69
CA SER A 55 17.08 3.48 19.59
C SER A 55 15.65 3.12 19.23
N PRO A 56 15.29 1.82 19.12
CA PRO A 56 13.97 1.41 18.67
C PRO A 56 12.96 2.29 19.39
N LEU A 57 12.17 3.04 18.62
CA LEU A 57 11.29 4.09 19.13
C LEU A 57 10.64 3.53 20.38
N THR A 58 10.99 4.09 21.55
CA THR A 58 10.43 3.65 22.82
C THR A 58 8.92 3.63 22.64
N ALA A 59 8.29 2.48 22.85
CA ALA A 59 6.84 2.34 22.70
C ALA A 59 6.18 3.53 23.41
N PHE A 60 5.47 4.34 22.64
CA PHE A 60 4.92 5.59 23.15
C PHE A 60 3.93 5.25 24.27
N THR A 61 4.32 5.53 25.51
CA THR A 61 3.50 5.26 26.70
C THR A 61 2.46 6.34 26.98
N ASN A 62 2.46 7.43 26.22
CA ASN A 62 1.41 8.46 26.27
C ASN A 62 0.22 8.06 25.39
N TYR A 63 -0.45 6.98 25.77
CA TYR A 63 -1.75 6.62 25.20
C TYR A 63 -2.79 7.60 25.74
N SER A 64 -3.15 8.62 24.96
CA SER A 64 -4.37 9.36 25.25
C SER A 64 -5.55 8.45 24.91
N ILE A 65 -6.55 8.37 25.80
CA ILE A 65 -7.77 7.62 25.50
C ILE A 65 -8.51 8.39 24.40
N PRO A 66 -8.62 7.86 23.16
CA PRO A 66 -9.20 8.61 22.07
C PRO A 66 -10.70 8.76 22.29
N LYS A 67 -11.21 9.99 22.12
CA LYS A 67 -12.64 10.26 22.16
C LYS A 67 -13.25 9.91 20.80
N LEU A 68 -13.88 8.75 20.71
CA LEU A 68 -14.53 8.26 19.49
C LEU A 68 -15.96 8.79 19.37
N SER A 69 -16.48 8.82 18.14
CA SER A 69 -17.84 9.21 17.80
C SER A 69 -18.90 8.24 18.35
N GLY A 70 -18.54 6.96 18.47
CA GLY A 70 -19.48 5.88 18.82
C GLY A 70 -20.42 5.47 17.68
N LEU A 71 -20.24 6.03 16.47
CA LEU A 71 -21.11 5.81 15.32
C LEU A 71 -20.45 4.96 14.22
N CYS A 72 -19.14 4.74 14.29
CA CYS A 72 -18.47 3.82 13.38
C CYS A 72 -18.71 2.35 13.79
N THR A 73 -19.10 1.53 12.82
CA THR A 73 -19.36 0.08 13.03
C THR A 73 -18.14 -0.81 12.77
N LEU A 74 -16.98 -0.24 12.46
CA LEU A 74 -15.75 -1.00 12.21
C LEU A 74 -15.21 -1.58 13.51
N ASN A 75 -14.69 -2.80 13.44
CA ASN A 75 -14.10 -3.47 14.59
C ASN A 75 -12.60 -3.14 14.71
N PHE A 76 -12.28 -2.09 15.45
CA PHE A 76 -10.90 -1.67 15.68
C PHE A 76 -10.07 -2.66 16.52
N SER A 77 -10.72 -3.41 17.41
CA SER A 77 -10.05 -4.41 18.27
C SER A 77 -9.46 -5.55 17.43
N ALA A 78 -10.21 -6.04 16.44
CA ALA A 78 -9.74 -7.07 15.50
C ALA A 78 -8.54 -6.61 14.63
N ALA A 79 -8.30 -5.29 14.56
CA ALA A 79 -7.25 -4.67 13.77
C ALA A 79 -6.14 -4.01 14.62
N GLY A 80 -6.14 -4.20 15.95
CA GLY A 80 -5.31 -3.44 16.88
C GLY A 80 -3.81 -3.46 16.55
N ASN A 81 -3.26 -4.63 16.20
CA ASN A 81 -1.85 -4.74 15.79
C ASN A 81 -1.52 -3.91 14.53
N MET A 82 -2.40 -3.95 13.53
CA MET A 82 -2.23 -3.18 12.30
C MET A 82 -2.37 -1.68 12.56
N MET A 83 -3.30 -1.26 13.42
CA MET A 83 -3.43 0.15 13.81
C MET A 83 -2.17 0.65 14.53
N SER A 84 -1.57 -0.17 15.40
CA SER A 84 -0.31 0.17 16.08
C SER A 84 0.87 0.29 15.11
N VAL A 85 0.98 -0.62 14.13
CA VAL A 85 1.96 -0.50 13.04
C VAL A 85 1.74 0.78 12.25
N THR A 86 0.49 1.11 11.94
CA THR A 86 0.12 2.34 11.22
C THR A 86 0.49 3.59 11.99
N ALA A 87 0.23 3.63 13.29
CA ALA A 87 0.61 4.76 14.12
C ALA A 87 2.13 4.98 14.15
N THR A 88 2.88 3.88 14.16
CA THR A 88 4.36 3.91 14.09
C THR A 88 4.85 4.38 12.73
N ASP A 89 4.31 3.84 11.64
CA ASP A 89 4.67 4.18 10.27
C ASP A 89 4.26 5.62 9.89
N CYS A 90 3.21 6.14 10.53
CA CYS A 90 2.71 7.50 10.39
C CYS A 90 3.05 8.39 11.59
N TRP A 91 4.14 8.08 12.29
CA TRP A 91 4.54 8.83 13.48
C TRP A 91 4.64 10.34 13.18
N ALA A 92 4.11 11.17 14.08
CA ALA A 92 3.90 12.60 13.87
C ALA A 92 5.12 13.34 13.29
N SER A 93 6.33 13.01 13.78
CA SER A 93 7.58 13.64 13.37
C SER A 93 8.08 13.23 11.99
N PHE A 94 7.72 12.05 11.49
CA PHE A 94 8.22 11.53 10.21
C PHE A 94 7.16 11.40 9.11
N ALA A 95 5.87 11.43 9.45
CA ALA A 95 4.80 11.23 8.49
C ALA A 95 4.89 12.17 7.26
N PRO A 96 5.19 13.48 7.37
CA PRO A 96 5.32 14.34 6.19
C PRO A 96 6.51 13.98 5.30
N LEU A 97 7.55 13.36 5.85
CA LEU A 97 8.77 12.97 5.11
C LEU A 97 8.64 11.59 4.47
N LEU A 98 7.96 10.66 5.14
CA LEU A 98 7.81 9.26 4.73
C LEU A 98 6.39 8.93 4.21
N ALA A 99 5.59 9.96 3.92
CA ALA A 99 4.20 9.86 3.48
C ALA A 99 4.02 8.82 2.37
N ASP A 100 4.66 9.06 1.23
CA ASP A 100 4.45 8.27 0.01
C ASP A 100 4.99 6.83 0.10
N VAL A 101 5.98 6.57 0.95
CA VAL A 101 6.75 5.31 0.96
C VAL A 101 6.41 4.38 2.11
N VAL A 102 5.91 4.91 3.23
CA VAL A 102 5.71 4.15 4.46
C VAL A 102 4.33 4.44 5.03
N CYS A 103 4.05 5.70 5.34
CA CYS A 103 2.83 6.06 6.07
C CYS A 103 1.56 5.81 5.27
N CYS A 104 1.40 6.43 4.10
CA CYS A 104 0.16 6.35 3.32
C CYS A 104 -0.12 4.94 2.78
N PRO A 105 0.89 4.19 2.26
CA PRO A 105 0.70 2.77 1.94
C PRO A 105 0.17 1.94 3.11
N GLN A 106 0.67 2.17 4.33
CA GLN A 106 0.19 1.46 5.53
C GLN A 106 -1.20 1.95 5.97
N PHE A 107 -1.49 3.25 5.85
CA PHE A 107 -2.79 3.82 6.21
C PHE A 107 -3.90 3.34 5.26
N ASP A 108 -3.65 3.35 3.95
CA ASP A 108 -4.56 2.81 2.93
C ASP A 108 -4.84 1.32 3.16
N ALA A 109 -3.78 0.52 3.37
CA ALA A 109 -3.90 -0.91 3.65
C ALA A 109 -4.73 -1.17 4.92
N THR A 110 -4.60 -0.31 5.93
CA THR A 110 -5.35 -0.38 7.18
C THR A 110 -6.83 -0.09 6.98
N LEU A 111 -7.16 0.97 6.26
CA LEU A 111 -8.54 1.33 5.96
C LEU A 111 -9.23 0.25 5.10
N ALA A 112 -8.56 -0.22 4.05
CA ALA A 112 -9.07 -1.31 3.21
C ALA A 112 -9.26 -2.61 4.00
N THR A 113 -8.35 -2.92 4.93
CA THR A 113 -8.46 -4.09 5.80
C THR A 113 -9.62 -3.97 6.78
N LEU A 114 -9.79 -2.83 7.45
CA LEU A 114 -10.90 -2.59 8.38
C LEU A 114 -12.25 -2.76 7.68
N ILE A 115 -12.40 -2.14 6.50
CA ILE A 115 -13.63 -2.24 5.70
C ILE A 115 -13.84 -3.68 5.24
N GLY A 116 -12.81 -4.34 4.70
CA GLY A 116 -12.88 -5.73 4.28
C GLY A 116 -13.30 -6.70 5.40
N GLN A 117 -12.80 -6.50 6.63
CA GLN A 117 -13.27 -7.30 7.77
C GLN A 117 -14.74 -7.05 8.09
N SER A 118 -15.21 -5.80 7.98
CA SER A 118 -16.64 -5.47 8.12
C SER A 118 -17.48 -6.10 7.00
N SER A 119 -16.96 -6.18 5.78
CA SER A 119 -17.63 -6.77 4.61
C SER A 119 -17.97 -8.25 4.78
N LYS A 120 -17.20 -8.99 5.60
CA LYS A 120 -17.50 -10.41 5.92
C LYS A 120 -18.90 -10.61 6.50
N TYR A 121 -19.39 -9.63 7.26
CA TYR A 121 -20.68 -9.69 7.95
C TYR A 121 -21.73 -8.81 7.28
N SER A 122 -21.35 -7.60 6.86
CA SER A 122 -22.27 -6.64 6.24
C SER A 122 -22.62 -6.96 4.79
N ARG A 123 -21.82 -7.80 4.12
CA ARG A 123 -21.89 -8.07 2.66
C ARG A 123 -21.67 -6.83 1.79
N MET A 124 -21.21 -5.72 2.37
CA MET A 124 -20.92 -4.45 1.69
C MET A 124 -19.41 -4.19 1.62
N LEU A 125 -18.89 -3.89 0.44
CA LEU A 125 -17.50 -3.51 0.14
C LEU A 125 -17.26 -1.99 0.21
N ALA A 126 -18.26 -1.22 0.64
CA ALA A 126 -18.19 0.21 0.77
C ALA A 126 -19.03 0.67 1.96
N LEU A 127 -18.58 1.75 2.60
CA LEU A 127 -19.39 2.43 3.61
C LEU A 127 -20.35 3.42 2.93
N ASN A 128 -21.47 3.69 3.58
CA ASN A 128 -22.28 4.87 3.22
C ASN A 128 -21.53 6.15 3.64
N VAL A 129 -21.90 7.29 3.04
CA VAL A 129 -21.21 8.57 3.23
C VAL A 129 -21.14 8.99 4.70
N THR A 130 -22.20 8.74 5.47
CA THR A 130 -22.27 9.11 6.89
C THR A 130 -21.33 8.26 7.73
N HIS A 131 -21.36 6.93 7.56
CA HIS A 131 -20.48 6.01 8.27
C HIS A 131 -19.02 6.22 7.88
N ALA A 132 -18.74 6.53 6.61
CA ALA A 132 -17.40 6.84 6.15
C ALA A 132 -16.79 8.03 6.91
N LYS A 133 -17.56 9.10 7.13
CA LYS A 133 -17.13 10.28 7.91
C LYS A 133 -16.79 9.93 9.35
N TYR A 134 -17.70 9.22 10.04
CA TYR A 134 -17.48 8.82 11.42
C TYR A 134 -16.32 7.84 11.55
N CYS A 135 -16.24 6.84 10.66
CA CYS A 135 -15.20 5.84 10.70
C CYS A 135 -13.81 6.39 10.40
N LEU A 136 -13.68 7.26 9.41
CA LEU A 136 -12.39 7.87 9.10
C LEU A 136 -11.91 8.76 10.27
N SER A 137 -12.83 9.54 10.87
CA SER A 137 -12.53 10.33 12.07
C SER A 137 -12.14 9.47 13.27
N ASP A 138 -12.83 8.36 13.52
CA ASP A 138 -12.53 7.47 14.64
C ASP A 138 -11.18 6.76 14.45
N VAL A 139 -10.86 6.32 13.24
CA VAL A 139 -9.54 5.76 12.91
C VAL A 139 -8.44 6.78 13.18
N GLU A 140 -8.58 8.02 12.70
CA GLU A 140 -7.58 9.07 12.93
C GLU A 140 -7.38 9.34 14.42
N LYS A 141 -8.46 9.46 15.20
CA LYS A 141 -8.36 9.68 16.65
C LYS A 141 -7.66 8.53 17.37
N ILE A 142 -7.90 7.28 16.95
CA ILE A 142 -7.19 6.13 17.51
C ILE A 142 -5.68 6.20 17.18
N LEU A 143 -5.33 6.53 15.93
CA LEU A 143 -3.93 6.64 15.51
C LEU A 143 -3.21 7.81 16.20
N GLU A 144 -3.86 8.96 16.32
CA GLU A 144 -3.37 10.15 17.04
C GLU A 144 -3.09 9.81 18.50
N GLY A 145 -4.00 9.10 19.17
CA GLY A 145 -3.80 8.62 20.54
C GLY A 145 -2.65 7.62 20.72
N GLN A 146 -2.15 7.07 19.61
CA GLN A 146 -0.96 6.19 19.55
C GLN A 146 0.28 6.92 19.01
N GLY A 147 0.23 8.24 18.82
CA GLY A 147 1.34 9.08 18.41
C GLY A 147 1.45 9.35 16.91
N ALA A 148 0.49 8.91 16.09
CA ALA A 148 0.46 9.25 14.67
C ALA A 148 0.27 10.77 14.47
N ASN A 149 0.58 11.25 13.26
CA ASN A 149 0.33 12.64 12.90
C ASN A 149 -1.17 12.96 12.92
N GLU A 150 -1.56 14.04 13.59
CA GLU A 150 -2.95 14.52 13.68
C GLU A 150 -3.58 14.97 12.34
N ASN A 151 -2.76 15.10 11.28
CA ASN A 151 -3.19 15.48 9.93
C ASN A 151 -2.97 14.34 8.92
N ILE A 152 -2.98 13.08 9.35
CA ILE A 152 -2.70 11.92 8.48
C ILE A 152 -3.61 11.88 7.25
N GLN A 153 -4.90 12.23 7.39
CA GLN A 153 -5.83 12.31 6.25
C GLN A 153 -5.34 13.28 5.18
N LYS A 154 -4.87 14.45 5.60
CA LYS A 154 -4.35 15.49 4.70
C LYS A 154 -3.00 15.10 4.10
N ILE A 155 -2.12 14.48 4.88
CA ILE A 155 -0.82 13.98 4.41
C ILE A 155 -1.02 12.93 3.32
N CYS A 156 -1.98 12.02 3.51
CA CYS A 156 -2.25 10.92 2.59
C CYS A 156 -3.34 11.22 1.55
N SER A 157 -3.92 12.42 1.56
CA SER A 157 -5.01 12.81 0.65
C SER A 157 -6.20 11.84 0.70
N ILE A 158 -6.56 11.38 1.90
CA ILE A 158 -7.69 10.47 2.13
C ILE A 158 -8.89 11.27 2.63
N GLU A 159 -10.01 11.14 1.91
CA GLU A 159 -11.29 11.75 2.25
C GLU A 159 -12.34 10.67 2.57
N PRO A 160 -13.42 10.97 3.30
CA PRO A 160 -14.48 10.00 3.58
C PRO A 160 -15.04 9.31 2.33
N GLU A 161 -15.13 10.04 1.22
CA GLU A 161 -15.58 9.55 -0.09
C GLU A 161 -14.75 8.35 -0.56
N THR A 162 -13.46 8.34 -0.23
CA THR A 162 -12.56 7.22 -0.57
C THR A 162 -12.97 5.92 0.09
N LEU A 163 -13.65 5.94 1.26
CA LEU A 163 -14.16 4.75 1.98
C LEU A 163 -15.52 4.25 1.42
N THR A 164 -16.12 5.01 0.50
CA THR A 164 -17.39 4.66 -0.13
C THR A 164 -17.16 3.88 -1.43
N GLY A 165 -18.22 3.67 -2.23
CA GLY A 165 -18.11 3.13 -3.58
C GLY A 165 -17.68 4.16 -4.63
N ALA A 166 -17.76 5.45 -4.30
CA ALA A 166 -17.54 6.56 -5.22
C ALA A 166 -18.27 6.32 -6.56
N SER A 167 -17.55 6.28 -7.68
CA SER A 167 -18.15 6.02 -9.00
C SER A 167 -18.20 4.54 -9.40
N CYS A 168 -17.72 3.62 -8.55
CA CYS A 168 -17.76 2.19 -8.85
C CYS A 168 -19.19 1.64 -8.73
N PRO A 169 -19.72 0.95 -9.76
CA PRO A 169 -21.11 0.48 -9.76
C PRO A 169 -21.33 -0.77 -8.87
N VAL A 170 -20.25 -1.42 -8.43
CA VAL A 170 -20.31 -2.63 -7.59
C VAL A 170 -19.82 -2.28 -6.20
N THR A 171 -20.68 -2.47 -5.21
CA THR A 171 -20.36 -2.29 -3.79
C THR A 171 -20.81 -3.46 -2.93
N GLU A 172 -21.55 -4.42 -3.49
CA GLU A 172 -22.03 -5.62 -2.80
C GLU A 172 -21.13 -6.81 -3.12
N VAL A 173 -20.86 -7.66 -2.12
CA VAL A 173 -19.97 -8.81 -2.30
C VAL A 173 -20.56 -9.84 -3.28
N ASP A 174 -21.86 -10.11 -3.23
CA ASP A 174 -22.50 -11.10 -4.12
C ASP A 174 -22.43 -10.67 -5.60
N THR A 175 -22.65 -9.38 -5.86
CA THR A 175 -22.51 -8.79 -7.20
C THR A 175 -21.05 -8.82 -7.66
N PHE A 176 -20.09 -8.59 -6.76
CA PHE A 176 -18.67 -8.70 -7.08
C PHE A 176 -18.30 -10.14 -7.48
N GLU A 177 -18.66 -11.12 -6.65
CA GLU A 177 -18.29 -12.53 -6.82
C GLU A 177 -18.94 -13.17 -8.05
N SER A 178 -20.14 -12.71 -8.44
CA SER A 178 -20.80 -13.14 -9.67
C SER A 178 -20.24 -12.48 -10.95
N THR A 179 -19.52 -11.36 -10.83
CA THR A 179 -18.97 -10.61 -11.97
C THR A 179 -17.50 -10.91 -12.24
N VAL A 180 -16.70 -11.06 -11.17
CA VAL A 180 -15.25 -11.23 -11.24
C VAL A 180 -14.89 -12.70 -11.05
N ASP A 181 -13.89 -13.19 -11.77
CA ASP A 181 -13.24 -14.47 -11.46
C ASP A 181 -12.46 -14.36 -10.13
N SER A 182 -13.22 -14.51 -9.06
CA SER A 182 -12.76 -14.40 -7.67
C SER A 182 -11.70 -15.46 -7.35
N SER A 183 -11.78 -16.62 -8.00
CA SER A 183 -10.83 -17.72 -7.82
C SER A 183 -9.45 -17.36 -8.38
N LYS A 184 -9.41 -16.78 -9.59
CA LYS A 184 -8.18 -16.28 -10.22
C LYS A 184 -7.59 -15.10 -9.44
N LEU A 185 -8.42 -14.15 -9.03
CA LEU A 185 -7.99 -12.99 -8.24
C LEU A 185 -7.37 -13.42 -6.91
N LEU A 186 -8.05 -14.29 -6.16
CA LEU A 186 -7.53 -14.77 -4.88
C LEU A 186 -6.30 -15.66 -5.06
N GLY A 187 -6.25 -16.47 -6.13
CA GLY A 187 -5.08 -17.26 -6.49
C GLY A 187 -3.83 -16.40 -6.73
N ALA A 188 -3.99 -15.26 -7.40
CA ALA A 188 -2.90 -14.31 -7.66
C ALA A 188 -2.44 -13.55 -6.40
N CYS A 189 -3.37 -13.22 -5.50
CA CYS A 189 -3.10 -12.26 -4.42
C CYS A 189 -2.97 -12.86 -3.01
N ARG A 190 -3.32 -14.14 -2.79
CA ARG A 190 -3.31 -14.73 -1.44
C ARG A 190 -1.91 -14.86 -0.85
N LYS A 191 -0.90 -15.12 -1.68
CA LYS A 191 0.50 -15.26 -1.28
C LYS A 191 1.37 -14.45 -2.22
N VAL A 192 1.52 -13.18 -1.89
CA VAL A 192 2.35 -12.25 -2.65
C VAL A 192 3.80 -12.36 -2.16
N ASP A 193 4.70 -12.77 -3.05
CA ASP A 193 6.12 -12.51 -2.87
C ASP A 193 6.36 -11.04 -3.24
N LEU A 194 6.74 -10.22 -2.26
CA LEU A 194 6.82 -8.77 -2.43
C LEU A 194 7.87 -8.35 -3.48
N VAL A 195 8.96 -9.11 -3.62
CA VAL A 195 10.02 -8.78 -4.57
C VAL A 195 9.52 -9.07 -5.98
N ASN A 196 8.99 -10.29 -6.18
CA ASN A 196 8.50 -10.71 -7.49
C ASN A 196 7.26 -9.93 -7.91
N GLU A 197 6.37 -9.59 -6.99
CA GLU A 197 5.19 -8.77 -7.30
C GLU A 197 5.56 -7.37 -7.81
N CYS A 198 6.63 -6.77 -7.28
CA CYS A 198 7.09 -5.49 -7.77
C CYS A 198 7.65 -5.57 -9.21
N CYS A 199 8.16 -6.73 -9.62
CA CYS A 199 8.70 -6.96 -10.97
C CYS A 199 7.60 -7.45 -11.95
N ASP A 200 6.88 -8.51 -11.59
CA ASP A 200 5.95 -9.27 -12.46
C ASP A 200 4.50 -8.78 -12.37
N GLN A 201 4.12 -8.14 -11.26
CA GLN A 201 2.80 -7.53 -11.04
C GLN A 201 1.63 -8.50 -11.21
N VAL A 202 1.79 -9.75 -10.76
CA VAL A 202 0.77 -10.79 -10.96
C VAL A 202 -0.53 -10.42 -10.24
N CYS A 203 -0.45 -10.02 -8.98
CA CYS A 203 -1.61 -9.60 -8.20
C CYS A 203 -2.14 -8.22 -8.65
N GLU A 204 -1.27 -7.23 -8.86
CA GLU A 204 -1.65 -5.90 -9.38
C GLU A 204 -2.41 -5.99 -10.71
N ASN A 205 -1.97 -6.84 -11.64
CA ASN A 205 -2.66 -7.05 -12.92
C ASN A 205 -4.02 -7.72 -12.71
N ALA A 206 -4.11 -8.72 -11.82
CA ALA A 206 -5.38 -9.35 -11.48
C ALA A 206 -6.38 -8.36 -10.86
N ILE A 207 -5.89 -7.46 -9.98
CA ILE A 207 -6.69 -6.38 -9.38
C ILE A 207 -7.19 -5.42 -10.46
N LEU A 208 -6.30 -5.00 -11.36
CA LEU A 208 -6.64 -4.06 -12.43
C LEU A 208 -7.66 -4.65 -13.42
N ASP A 209 -7.52 -5.93 -13.76
CA ASP A 209 -8.47 -6.63 -14.64
C ASP A 209 -9.85 -6.77 -13.98
N ALA A 210 -9.88 -7.15 -12.69
CA ALA A 210 -11.13 -7.18 -11.92
C ALA A 210 -11.78 -5.79 -11.86
N ALA A 211 -11.01 -4.74 -11.56
CA ALA A 211 -11.49 -3.36 -11.49
C ALA A 211 -12.06 -2.88 -12.84
N ARG A 212 -11.39 -3.18 -13.96
CA ARG A 212 -11.89 -2.88 -15.31
C ARG A 212 -13.20 -3.60 -15.61
N THR A 213 -13.30 -4.86 -15.18
CA THR A 213 -14.49 -5.69 -15.40
C THR A 213 -15.72 -5.06 -14.72
N ILE A 214 -15.59 -4.71 -13.44
CA ILE A 214 -16.70 -4.09 -12.70
C ILE A 214 -16.94 -2.63 -13.11
N ALA A 215 -15.90 -1.88 -13.51
CA ALA A 215 -16.04 -0.51 -14.01
C ALA A 215 -16.80 -0.44 -15.34
N ALA A 216 -16.76 -1.49 -16.16
CA ALA A 216 -17.45 -1.55 -17.44
C ALA A 216 -18.98 -1.75 -17.30
N ILE A 217 -19.49 -2.15 -16.13
CA ILE A 217 -20.92 -2.38 -15.92
C ILE A 217 -21.70 -1.08 -16.16
N GLY A 218 -22.76 -1.14 -16.99
CA GLY A 218 -23.58 0.02 -17.30
C GLY A 218 -22.93 1.05 -18.23
N MET A 219 -21.74 0.77 -18.77
CA MET A 219 -21.15 1.56 -19.85
C MET A 219 -21.65 1.06 -21.22
N PRO A 220 -21.96 1.96 -22.17
CA PRO A 220 -22.23 1.54 -23.55
C PRO A 220 -21.02 0.81 -24.12
N ASN A 221 -21.24 -0.25 -24.90
CA ASN A 221 -20.18 -0.97 -25.64
C ASN A 221 -19.58 -0.07 -26.74
N SER A 222 -18.83 0.96 -26.38
CA SER A 222 -17.97 1.69 -27.31
C SER A 222 -16.70 0.86 -27.51
N LYS A 223 -16.72 0.02 -28.56
CA LYS A 223 -15.51 -0.60 -29.08
C LYS A 223 -14.53 0.50 -29.47
N GLY A 224 -13.47 0.65 -28.67
CA GLY A 224 -12.39 1.61 -28.90
C GLY A 224 -12.59 2.92 -28.14
N VAL A 225 -12.16 2.96 -26.88
CA VAL A 225 -12.12 4.19 -26.10
C VAL A 225 -10.70 4.39 -25.59
N ASN A 226 -10.04 5.41 -26.12
CA ASN A 226 -8.94 6.06 -25.42
C ASN A 226 -9.43 6.37 -24.01
N LEU A 227 -8.77 5.83 -22.97
CA LEU A 227 -9.11 6.02 -21.54
C LEU A 227 -9.39 7.50 -21.25
N LEU A 228 -10.66 7.92 -21.28
CA LEU A 228 -11.04 9.26 -20.85
C LEU A 228 -10.74 9.39 -19.35
N PRO A 229 -10.41 10.60 -18.86
CA PRO A 229 -10.09 10.81 -17.44
C PRO A 229 -11.15 10.24 -16.49
N GLU A 230 -12.45 10.40 -16.80
CA GLU A 230 -13.56 9.85 -16.02
C GLU A 230 -13.53 8.31 -15.95
N HIS A 231 -13.15 7.65 -17.05
CA HIS A 231 -13.00 6.20 -17.10
C HIS A 231 -11.78 5.74 -16.28
N SER A 232 -10.73 6.55 -16.20
CA SER A 232 -9.58 6.26 -15.33
C SER A 232 -9.97 6.37 -13.86
N THR A 233 -10.65 7.46 -13.46
CA THR A 233 -11.10 7.65 -12.07
C THR A 233 -12.04 6.53 -11.63
N ARG A 234 -12.97 6.12 -12.50
CA ARG A 234 -13.88 5.00 -12.20
C ARG A 234 -13.17 3.67 -12.02
N ILE A 235 -12.16 3.39 -12.84
CA ILE A 235 -11.32 2.19 -12.63
C ILE A 235 -10.61 2.27 -11.27
N ASP A 236 -10.07 3.44 -10.90
CA ASP A 236 -9.37 3.61 -9.63
C ASP A 236 -10.30 3.46 -8.43
N ASP A 237 -11.51 4.00 -8.49
CA ASP A 237 -12.56 3.75 -7.48
C ASP A 237 -12.89 2.26 -7.36
N CYS A 238 -13.00 1.56 -8.50
CA CYS A 238 -13.23 0.13 -8.52
C CYS A 238 -12.04 -0.70 -8.02
N LYS A 239 -10.80 -0.23 -8.14
CA LYS A 239 -9.65 -0.90 -7.50
C LYS A 239 -9.82 -0.90 -5.98
N ASN A 240 -10.30 0.18 -5.38
CA ASN A 240 -10.53 0.23 -3.94
C ASN A 240 -11.56 -0.81 -3.49
N ILE A 241 -12.60 -1.05 -4.29
CA ILE A 241 -13.57 -2.13 -4.06
C ILE A 241 -12.91 -3.51 -4.14
N VAL A 242 -12.08 -3.75 -5.15
CA VAL A 242 -11.34 -5.02 -5.31
C VAL A 242 -10.42 -5.27 -4.10
N LEU A 243 -9.67 -4.25 -3.65
CA LEU A 243 -8.76 -4.36 -2.51
C LEU A 243 -9.51 -4.71 -1.20
N ARG A 244 -10.71 -4.16 -0.99
CA ARG A 244 -11.55 -4.47 0.17
C ARG A 244 -12.12 -5.88 0.10
N TRP A 245 -12.50 -6.34 -1.09
CA TRP A 245 -12.94 -7.72 -1.29
C TRP A 245 -11.79 -8.71 -1.05
N LEU A 246 -10.57 -8.39 -1.51
CA LEU A 246 -9.38 -9.16 -1.19
C LEU A 246 -9.16 -9.22 0.33
N ALA A 247 -9.25 -8.09 1.03
CA ALA A 247 -9.12 -8.05 2.48
C ALA A 247 -10.24 -8.80 3.23
N SER A 248 -11.46 -8.87 2.68
CA SER A 248 -12.55 -9.67 3.25
C SER A 248 -12.33 -11.18 3.09
N ASN A 249 -11.43 -11.60 2.20
CA ASN A 249 -11.10 -13.00 1.95
C ASN A 249 -9.79 -13.45 2.62
N LEU A 250 -9.14 -12.55 3.37
CA LEU A 250 -7.90 -12.81 4.10
C LEU A 250 -8.11 -12.55 5.61
N ASP A 251 -7.22 -13.08 6.43
CA ASP A 251 -7.11 -12.62 7.83
C ASP A 251 -6.54 -11.19 7.86
N PRO A 252 -6.84 -10.39 8.90
CA PRO A 252 -6.42 -8.98 8.95
C PRO A 252 -4.91 -8.76 8.78
N SER A 253 -4.07 -9.65 9.33
CA SER A 253 -2.62 -9.49 9.25
C SER A 253 -2.10 -9.75 7.85
N SER A 254 -2.58 -10.83 7.21
CA SER A 254 -2.24 -11.18 5.83
C SER A 254 -2.76 -10.14 4.85
N ALA A 255 -4.00 -9.65 5.03
CA ALA A 255 -4.58 -8.58 4.24
C ALA A 255 -3.70 -7.33 4.27
N ASN A 256 -3.36 -6.84 5.47
CA ASN A 256 -2.54 -5.65 5.62
C ASN A 256 -1.16 -5.80 4.96
N LYS A 257 -0.52 -6.97 5.13
CA LYS A 257 0.79 -7.25 4.51
C LYS A 257 0.72 -7.23 2.99
N VAL A 258 -0.27 -7.91 2.40
CA VAL A 258 -0.47 -7.94 0.95
C VAL A 258 -0.75 -6.54 0.42
N LEU A 259 -1.71 -5.83 1.00
CA LEU A 259 -2.14 -4.51 0.54
C LEU A 259 -1.04 -3.46 0.66
N ARG A 260 -0.33 -3.41 1.79
CA ARG A 260 0.85 -2.54 1.97
C ARG A 260 1.94 -2.88 0.95
N GLY A 261 2.16 -4.16 0.70
CA GLY A 261 3.13 -4.66 -0.27
C GLY A 261 2.89 -4.14 -1.68
N LEU A 262 1.65 -4.28 -2.16
CA LEU A 262 1.21 -3.81 -3.47
C LEU A 262 1.41 -2.30 -3.63
N SER A 263 0.98 -1.53 -2.62
CA SER A 263 1.17 -0.07 -2.61
C SER A 263 2.64 0.34 -2.70
N ASN A 264 3.54 -0.35 -1.99
CA ASN A 264 4.98 -0.07 -2.03
C ASN A 264 5.59 -0.32 -3.41
N CYS A 265 5.14 -1.34 -4.14
CA CYS A 265 5.60 -1.62 -5.50
C CYS A 265 5.28 -0.48 -6.47
N LYS A 266 4.15 0.20 -6.29
CA LYS A 266 3.69 1.31 -7.14
C LYS A 266 4.54 2.59 -6.95
N VAL A 267 4.96 2.89 -5.73
CA VAL A 267 5.73 4.10 -5.40
C VAL A 267 7.08 4.12 -6.12
N ASN A 268 7.71 2.95 -6.26
CA ASN A 268 8.96 2.79 -7.02
C ASN A 268 8.82 3.15 -8.51
N LYS A 269 7.62 3.02 -9.10
CA LYS A 269 7.34 3.42 -10.49
C LYS A 269 6.94 4.90 -10.62
N GLY A 270 6.24 5.46 -9.63
CA GLY A 270 5.79 6.86 -9.62
C GLY A 270 6.93 7.89 -9.64
N GLN A 271 8.04 7.58 -8.97
CA GLN A 271 9.23 8.44 -8.98
C GLN A 271 9.89 8.54 -10.37
N HIS A 272 9.69 7.54 -11.24
CA HIS A 272 10.22 7.52 -12.60
C HIS A 272 9.45 8.45 -13.57
N LYS A 273 8.16 8.69 -13.34
CA LYS A 273 7.33 9.61 -14.15
C LYS A 273 7.54 11.08 -13.78
N ASN A 274 7.70 11.38 -12.48
CA ASN A 274 7.94 12.75 -12.01
C ASN A 274 9.35 13.27 -12.34
N ARG A 275 10.34 12.37 -12.50
CA ARG A 275 11.67 12.74 -13.01
C ARG A 275 11.65 13.16 -14.48
N LYS A 276 10.89 12.46 -15.34
CA LYS A 276 10.73 12.84 -16.76
C LYS A 276 9.95 14.15 -16.96
N ARG A 277 9.05 14.52 -16.03
CA ARG A 277 8.34 15.81 -16.05
C ARG A 277 9.17 17.00 -15.57
N LYS A 278 10.29 16.78 -14.88
CA LYS A 278 11.23 17.83 -14.47
C LYS A 278 12.41 18.01 -15.45
N GLU A 279 12.47 17.19 -16.50
CA GLU A 279 13.50 17.22 -17.55
C GLU A 279 12.96 17.75 -18.90
N ASN A 280 11.71 18.23 -18.96
CA ASN A 280 11.12 18.95 -20.10
C ASN A 280 10.69 20.37 -19.68
#